data_AF-A0A519GYJ8-F1
#
_entry.id   AF-A0A519GYJ8-F1
#
_cell.length_a   1.000
_cell.length_b   1.000
_cell.length_c   1.000
_cell.angle_alpha   90.00
_cell.angle_beta   90.00
_cell.angle_gamma   90.00
#
_symmetry.space_group_name_H-M   'P 1'
#
loop_
_entity.id
_entity.type
_entity.pdbx_description
1 polymer ?
#
loop_
_entity_poly.entity_id
_entity_poly.type
_entity_poly.pdbx_seq_one_letter_code
_entity_poly.pdbx_strand_id
1 'polypeptide(L)'
;VEGLRIGHDVLHRLQLGHVEARFGRHREVAVGGRQAVSSARAAGMWQFMPATGTDFQLKQNVFRDDRRDVLQSTRAALDYLQKLYGMFGDWQLALAAYNWGEGSVSRAIAKNQRAGLPTTYSDLTMPAETRLYVPKLQAVKNIVANPQAFNAELPVIANHPYFQTVTLTRDLDVALAAKLADVRIEDFRALNPAAHKPVILAAGTPQILLPWDNAAVFQRNFEAYTQGQYASWTAWTVSNTMTVADAAQRVGMSEADLRSINAIPPRMLIKTGSTLIVPRSATVREDVAALVADTGHLSFQPEIVTRKTTVKAGRNENVTTIARRYRLSPASVADWNDVKPGHAFPRGYSVVVYLPVRAAPAARVGTGTAQLVRAGRAERSAGKGAVSAKGGKQAAAPAARGGKAAASKAAVSKVPASSKAAVKREPRGGTPSKQKR
;
A
#
# COMPACT_ATOMS: atom_id res chain seq x y z
N VAL A 1 -21.76 -3.18 -18.03
CA VAL A 1 -21.89 -2.92 -19.48
C VAL A 1 -21.28 -1.56 -19.86
N GLU A 2 -21.50 -0.49 -19.08
CA GLU A 2 -20.83 0.81 -19.30
C GLU A 2 -19.30 0.82 -19.07
N GLY A 3 -18.80 0.13 -18.04
CA GLY A 3 -17.34 0.04 -17.79
C GLY A 3 -16.55 -0.71 -18.88
N LEU A 4 -17.17 -1.69 -19.56
CA LEU A 4 -16.56 -2.34 -20.74
C LEU A 4 -16.52 -1.39 -21.95
N ARG A 5 -17.50 -0.50 -22.07
CA ARG A 5 -17.59 0.47 -23.16
C ARG A 5 -16.53 1.58 -23.03
N ILE A 6 -16.22 1.98 -21.80
CA ILE A 6 -15.15 2.95 -21.49
C ILE A 6 -13.76 2.31 -21.67
N GLY A 7 -13.57 1.06 -21.23
CA GLY A 7 -12.37 0.28 -21.53
C GLY A 7 -12.15 0.15 -23.04
N HIS A 8 -13.22 -0.15 -23.79
CA HIS A 8 -13.19 -0.19 -25.24
C HIS A 8 -12.85 1.18 -25.85
N ASP A 9 -13.37 2.31 -25.35
CA ASP A 9 -13.04 3.65 -25.90
C ASP A 9 -11.60 4.11 -25.58
N VAL A 10 -11.10 3.83 -24.38
CA VAL A 10 -9.69 4.09 -23.99
C VAL A 10 -8.76 3.26 -24.86
N LEU A 11 -9.05 1.97 -25.02
CA LEU A 11 -8.25 1.07 -25.83
C LEU A 11 -8.37 1.43 -27.32
N HIS A 12 -9.57 1.65 -27.85
CA HIS A 12 -9.80 1.96 -29.26
C HIS A 12 -9.18 3.31 -29.67
N ARG A 13 -9.22 4.36 -28.82
CA ARG A 13 -8.57 5.66 -29.10
C ARG A 13 -7.05 5.66 -28.90
N LEU A 14 -6.51 4.73 -28.12
CA LEU A 14 -5.09 4.38 -28.12
C LEU A 14 -4.70 3.44 -29.30
N GLN A 15 -5.62 3.22 -30.26
CA GLN A 15 -5.49 2.25 -31.36
C GLN A 15 -5.19 0.81 -30.88
N LEU A 16 -5.59 0.44 -29.66
CA LEU A 16 -5.42 -0.87 -29.01
C LEU A 16 -6.58 -1.85 -29.32
N GLY A 17 -7.40 -1.58 -30.33
CA GLY A 17 -8.69 -2.25 -30.61
C GLY A 17 -8.67 -3.75 -30.93
N HIS A 18 -7.56 -4.46 -30.73
CA HIS A 18 -7.46 -5.93 -30.81
C HIS A 18 -6.87 -6.56 -29.54
N VAL A 19 -6.68 -5.77 -28.47
CA VAL A 19 -6.19 -6.24 -27.17
C VAL A 19 -7.35 -6.31 -26.17
N GLU A 20 -8.50 -6.83 -26.60
CA GLU A 20 -9.47 -7.36 -25.64
C GLU A 20 -8.88 -8.65 -25.05
N ALA A 21 -8.86 -8.74 -23.72
CA ALA A 21 -8.43 -9.89 -22.91
C ALA A 21 -6.92 -10.13 -22.63
N ARG A 22 -6.01 -9.16 -22.79
CA ARG A 22 -4.56 -9.39 -22.48
C ARG A 22 -3.84 -8.35 -21.62
N PHE A 23 -4.56 -7.52 -20.86
CA PHE A 23 -3.92 -6.67 -19.84
C PHE A 23 -4.02 -7.33 -18.46
N GLY A 24 -3.05 -8.20 -18.17
CA GLY A 24 -2.94 -8.84 -16.87
C GLY A 24 -1.80 -9.83 -16.81
N ARG A 25 -0.55 -9.41 -17.09
CA ARG A 25 0.66 -10.15 -16.63
C ARG A 25 2.03 -9.52 -16.83
N HIS A 26 2.17 -8.20 -16.93
CA HIS A 26 3.50 -7.58 -16.85
C HIS A 26 3.68 -6.68 -15.63
N ARG A 27 3.41 -7.29 -14.47
CA ARG A 27 4.31 -7.32 -13.30
C ARG A 27 4.05 -8.64 -12.56
N GLU A 28 5.12 -9.37 -12.28
CA GLU A 28 5.16 -10.64 -11.52
C GLU A 28 4.50 -11.87 -12.16
N VAL A 29 5.35 -12.68 -12.82
CA VAL A 29 5.28 -14.13 -12.65
C VAL A 29 5.60 -14.42 -11.18
N ALA A 30 4.56 -14.41 -10.35
CA ALA A 30 4.58 -14.97 -9.01
C ALA A 30 3.15 -15.40 -8.67
N VAL A 31 2.86 -16.68 -8.94
CA VAL A 31 1.92 -17.45 -8.13
C VAL A 31 2.42 -17.32 -6.68
N GLY A 32 1.79 -16.42 -5.93
CA GLY A 32 2.32 -15.91 -4.66
C GLY A 32 2.32 -14.38 -4.64
N GLY A 33 1.12 -13.78 -4.61
CA GLY A 33 0.93 -12.34 -4.54
C GLY A 33 1.57 -11.74 -3.28
N ARG A 34 2.83 -11.31 -3.40
CA ARG A 34 3.37 -10.25 -2.55
C ARG A 34 2.48 -9.04 -2.78
N GLN A 35 1.73 -8.68 -1.74
CA GLN A 35 0.87 -7.51 -1.70
C GLN A 35 1.67 -6.32 -2.26
N ALA A 36 1.33 -5.87 -3.47
CA ALA A 36 2.08 -4.84 -4.18
C ALA A 36 1.84 -3.49 -3.50
N VAL A 37 2.49 -3.29 -2.35
CA VAL A 37 2.54 -2.04 -1.60
C VAL A 37 3.83 -1.34 -2.00
N SER A 38 3.72 -0.25 -2.76
CA SER A 38 4.92 0.54 -3.08
C SER A 38 5.51 1.18 -1.82
N SER A 39 6.75 1.66 -1.88
CA SER A 39 7.33 2.48 -0.80
C SER A 39 6.47 3.71 -0.47
N ALA A 40 5.72 4.21 -1.46
CA ALA A 40 4.75 5.30 -1.33
C ALA A 40 3.35 4.83 -0.85
N ARG A 41 3.17 3.55 -0.51
CA ARG A 41 1.92 2.91 -0.06
C ARG A 41 0.81 2.80 -1.11
N ALA A 42 1.16 2.84 -2.39
CA ALA A 42 0.24 2.47 -3.47
C ALA A 42 -0.12 0.98 -3.33
N ALA A 43 -1.39 0.59 -3.53
CA ALA A 43 -1.84 -0.79 -3.32
C ALA A 43 -2.68 -1.33 -4.50
N GLY A 44 -2.66 -2.66 -4.63
CA GLY A 44 -3.50 -3.40 -5.58
C GLY A 44 -3.03 -3.33 -7.03
N MET A 45 -3.77 -3.96 -7.94
CA MET A 45 -3.37 -4.12 -9.35
C MET A 45 -3.18 -2.76 -10.06
N TRP A 46 -4.03 -1.80 -9.72
CA TRP A 46 -4.00 -0.45 -10.29
C TRP A 46 -3.11 0.53 -9.51
N GLN A 47 -2.46 0.07 -8.44
CA GLN A 47 -1.51 0.84 -7.64
C GLN A 47 -2.09 2.17 -7.14
N PHE A 48 -3.29 2.14 -6.55
CA PHE A 48 -3.91 3.33 -5.99
C PHE A 48 -3.18 3.82 -4.74
N MET A 49 -2.84 5.11 -4.73
CA MET A 49 -2.46 5.81 -3.50
C MET A 49 -3.64 5.89 -2.54
N PRO A 50 -3.44 5.88 -1.21
CA PRO A 50 -4.55 5.90 -0.25
C PRO A 50 -5.54 7.04 -0.47
N ALA A 51 -5.05 8.27 -0.64
CA ALA A 51 -5.90 9.45 -0.85
C ALA A 51 -6.71 9.35 -2.15
N THR A 52 -6.05 9.04 -3.27
CA THR A 52 -6.72 8.83 -4.56
C THR A 52 -7.73 7.70 -4.50
N GLY A 53 -7.43 6.61 -3.80
CA GLY A 53 -8.40 5.53 -3.59
C GLY A 53 -9.67 6.03 -2.90
N THR A 54 -9.53 6.84 -1.85
CA THR A 54 -10.66 7.47 -1.16
C THR A 54 -11.45 8.41 -2.08
N ASP A 55 -10.79 9.23 -2.89
CA ASP A 55 -11.45 10.14 -3.85
C ASP A 55 -12.30 9.37 -4.86
N PHE A 56 -11.89 8.15 -5.22
CA PHE A 56 -12.62 7.24 -6.10
C PHE A 56 -13.39 6.14 -5.34
N GLN A 57 -13.80 6.45 -4.10
CA GLN A 57 -14.71 5.63 -3.28
C GLN A 57 -14.22 4.20 -2.98
N LEU A 58 -12.92 3.95 -3.08
CA LEU A 58 -12.31 2.70 -2.64
C LEU A 58 -12.16 2.73 -1.12
N LYS A 59 -13.00 1.95 -0.43
CA LYS A 59 -13.01 1.90 1.04
C LYS A 59 -11.73 1.24 1.55
N GLN A 60 -11.20 1.82 2.62
CA GLN A 60 -9.98 1.39 3.28
C GLN A 60 -10.23 1.37 4.79
N ASN A 61 -10.38 0.17 5.35
CA ASN A 61 -10.74 0.01 6.76
C ASN A 61 -10.10 -1.26 7.35
N VAL A 62 -10.43 -1.59 8.60
CA VAL A 62 -9.81 -2.73 9.31
C VAL A 62 -10.07 -4.07 8.64
N PHE A 63 -11.19 -4.21 7.93
CA PHE A 63 -11.63 -5.46 7.33
C PHE A 63 -11.19 -5.61 5.88
N ARG A 64 -11.12 -4.49 5.13
CA ARG A 64 -10.87 -4.50 3.68
C ARG A 64 -10.10 -3.29 3.18
N ASP A 65 -9.41 -3.50 2.06
CA ASP A 65 -8.79 -2.45 1.26
C ASP A 65 -9.24 -2.63 -0.20
N ASP A 66 -10.27 -1.89 -0.62
CA ASP A 66 -10.90 -2.01 -1.94
C ASP A 66 -9.94 -1.62 -3.07
N ARG A 67 -8.79 -0.98 -2.78
CA ARG A 67 -7.72 -0.78 -3.78
C ARG A 67 -7.16 -2.10 -4.29
N ARG A 68 -7.29 -3.17 -3.50
CA ARG A 68 -6.87 -4.52 -3.86
C ARG A 68 -8.01 -5.29 -4.53
N ASP A 69 -9.26 -4.88 -4.37
CA ASP A 69 -10.40 -5.56 -4.97
C ASP A 69 -10.35 -5.41 -6.50
N VAL A 70 -10.38 -6.52 -7.23
CA VAL A 70 -10.20 -6.52 -8.69
C VAL A 70 -11.29 -5.72 -9.39
N LEU A 71 -12.54 -5.83 -8.96
CA LEU A 71 -13.68 -5.18 -9.62
C LEU A 71 -13.75 -3.70 -9.25
N GLN A 72 -13.67 -3.38 -7.96
CA GLN A 72 -13.78 -2.01 -7.47
C GLN A 72 -12.60 -1.17 -7.94
N SER A 73 -11.37 -1.67 -7.80
CA SER A 73 -10.18 -0.94 -8.25
C SER A 73 -10.15 -0.74 -9.77
N THR A 74 -10.67 -1.68 -10.56
CA THR A 74 -10.77 -1.50 -12.02
C THR A 74 -11.78 -0.44 -12.40
N ARG A 75 -12.96 -0.41 -11.76
CA ARG A 75 -13.95 0.67 -11.97
C ARG A 75 -13.36 2.03 -11.63
N ALA A 76 -12.78 2.15 -10.44
CA ALA A 76 -12.12 3.39 -9.99
C ALA A 76 -10.98 3.82 -10.93
N ALA A 77 -10.19 2.88 -11.46
CA ALA A 77 -9.10 3.21 -12.38
C ALA A 77 -9.61 3.77 -13.70
N LEU A 78 -10.68 3.19 -14.26
CA LEU A 78 -11.31 3.67 -15.48
C LEU A 78 -11.93 5.06 -15.27
N ASP A 79 -12.65 5.26 -14.15
CA ASP A 79 -13.22 6.56 -13.79
C ASP A 79 -12.11 7.61 -13.61
N TYR A 80 -10.99 7.23 -12.98
CA TYR A 80 -9.85 8.14 -12.80
C TYR A 80 -9.21 8.52 -14.13
N LEU A 81 -8.95 7.54 -15.00
CA LEU A 81 -8.41 7.81 -16.34
C LEU A 81 -9.35 8.70 -17.17
N GLN A 82 -10.66 8.52 -17.03
CA GLN A 82 -11.64 9.38 -17.70
C GLN A 82 -11.63 10.81 -17.15
N LYS A 83 -11.54 10.99 -15.83
CA LYS A 83 -11.32 12.32 -15.20
C LYS A 83 -10.07 12.99 -15.76
N LEU A 84 -8.95 12.26 -15.79
CA LEU A 84 -7.66 12.78 -16.28
C LEU A 84 -7.75 13.18 -17.76
N TYR A 85 -8.42 12.39 -18.58
CA TYR A 85 -8.68 12.77 -19.97
C TYR A 85 -9.55 14.03 -20.06
N GLY A 86 -10.60 14.15 -19.24
CA GLY A 86 -11.41 15.36 -19.17
C GLY A 86 -10.61 16.61 -18.77
N MET A 87 -9.59 16.45 -17.94
CA MET A 87 -8.70 17.55 -17.52
C MET A 87 -7.72 17.99 -18.62
N PHE A 88 -7.16 17.05 -19.39
CA PHE A 88 -6.04 17.33 -20.30
C PHE A 88 -6.40 17.26 -21.79
N GLY A 89 -7.53 16.66 -22.15
CA GLY A 89 -7.97 16.48 -23.54
C GLY A 89 -7.11 15.52 -24.38
N ASP A 90 -6.10 14.90 -23.78
CA ASP A 90 -5.12 14.04 -24.45
C ASP A 90 -4.82 12.79 -23.60
N TRP A 91 -4.83 11.62 -24.24
CA TRP A 91 -4.64 10.35 -23.55
C TRP A 91 -3.19 10.14 -23.08
N GLN A 92 -2.20 10.68 -23.79
CA GLN A 92 -0.80 10.56 -23.37
C GLN A 92 -0.56 11.39 -22.10
N LEU A 93 -1.13 12.60 -22.03
CA LEU A 93 -1.11 13.43 -20.83
C LEU A 93 -1.93 12.82 -19.69
N ALA A 94 -3.07 12.19 -19.97
CA ALA A 94 -3.84 11.47 -18.96
C ALA A 94 -3.04 10.30 -18.36
N LEU A 95 -2.38 9.49 -19.20
CA LEU A 95 -1.50 8.41 -18.73
C LEU A 95 -0.28 8.95 -17.97
N ALA A 96 0.29 10.07 -18.40
CA ALA A 96 1.36 10.76 -17.67
C ALA A 96 0.89 11.18 -16.28
N ALA A 97 -0.30 11.77 -16.19
CA ALA A 97 -0.90 12.24 -14.95
C ALA A 97 -1.27 11.09 -14.01
N TYR A 98 -1.68 9.94 -14.54
CA TYR A 98 -1.91 8.74 -13.73
C TYR A 98 -0.62 8.28 -13.05
N ASN A 99 0.52 8.31 -13.75
CA ASN A 99 1.82 7.90 -13.23
C ASN A 99 2.49 8.96 -12.33
N TRP A 100 2.43 10.24 -12.70
CA TRP A 100 3.18 11.33 -12.05
C TRP A 100 2.33 12.27 -11.17
N GLY A 101 1.02 12.11 -11.22
CA GLY A 101 0.03 12.95 -10.56
C GLY A 101 -0.46 14.10 -11.44
N GLU A 102 -1.77 14.33 -11.40
CA GLU A 102 -2.47 15.39 -12.16
C GLU A 102 -1.90 16.79 -11.88
N GLY A 103 -1.59 17.11 -10.62
CA GLY A 103 -1.00 18.41 -10.27
C GLY A 103 0.41 18.64 -10.84
N SER A 104 1.19 17.57 -11.04
CA SER A 104 2.51 17.66 -11.65
C SER A 104 2.42 17.95 -13.15
N VAL A 105 1.53 17.27 -13.85
CA VAL A 105 1.26 17.49 -15.28
C VAL A 105 0.68 18.89 -15.50
N SER A 106 -0.31 19.32 -14.71
CA SER A 106 -0.88 20.67 -14.80
C SER A 106 0.18 21.76 -14.61
N ARG A 107 1.12 21.59 -13.66
CA ARG A 107 2.23 22.54 -13.47
C ARG A 107 3.20 22.55 -14.65
N ALA A 108 3.50 21.39 -15.24
CA ALA A 108 4.35 21.30 -16.41
C ALA A 108 3.72 21.99 -17.63
N ILE A 109 2.43 21.77 -17.87
CA ILE A 109 1.65 22.45 -18.91
C ILE A 109 1.66 23.96 -18.69
N ALA A 110 1.31 24.42 -17.49
CA ALA A 110 1.28 25.85 -17.17
C ALA A 110 2.67 26.51 -17.27
N LYS A 111 3.75 25.76 -17.05
CA LYS A 111 5.12 26.24 -17.26
C LYS A 111 5.41 26.46 -18.75
N ASN A 112 5.09 25.48 -19.61
CA ASN A 112 5.29 25.61 -21.05
C ASN A 112 4.41 26.70 -21.66
N GLN A 113 3.14 26.79 -21.26
CA GLN A 113 2.23 27.85 -21.71
C GLN A 113 2.76 29.25 -21.42
N ARG A 114 3.28 29.48 -20.20
CA ARG A 114 3.90 30.77 -19.82
C ARG A 114 5.16 31.09 -20.62
N ALA A 115 5.84 30.07 -21.12
CA ALA A 115 7.02 30.21 -21.98
C ALA A 115 6.68 30.26 -23.48
N GLY A 116 5.39 30.19 -23.86
CA GLY A 116 4.96 30.11 -25.25
C GLY A 116 5.38 28.81 -25.95
N LEU A 117 5.68 27.76 -25.18
CA LEU A 117 6.10 26.45 -25.68
C LEU A 117 4.90 25.51 -25.87
N PRO A 118 4.99 24.53 -26.79
CA PRO A 118 3.99 23.48 -26.93
C PRO A 118 3.75 22.69 -25.63
N THR A 119 2.56 22.13 -25.49
CA THR A 119 2.11 21.42 -24.27
C THR A 119 1.79 19.95 -24.50
N THR A 120 2.23 19.38 -25.63
CA THR A 120 2.00 17.96 -25.89
C THR A 120 2.89 17.09 -25.00
N TYR A 121 2.56 15.81 -24.86
CA TYR A 121 3.31 14.88 -24.01
C TYR A 121 4.83 14.89 -24.29
N SER A 122 5.26 14.95 -25.55
CA SER A 122 6.68 14.99 -25.91
C SER A 122 7.39 16.30 -25.54
N ASP A 123 6.64 17.40 -25.42
CA ASP A 123 7.18 18.73 -25.17
C ASP A 123 7.30 19.06 -23.68
N LEU A 124 6.60 18.31 -22.82
CA LEU A 124 6.64 18.53 -21.39
C LEU A 124 7.92 17.98 -20.76
N THR A 125 8.55 18.79 -19.92
CA THR A 125 9.65 18.33 -19.06
C THR A 125 9.09 17.46 -17.93
N MET A 126 9.23 16.15 -18.07
CA MET A 126 8.77 15.14 -17.10
C MET A 126 9.94 14.29 -16.58
N PRO A 127 9.80 13.65 -15.40
CA PRO A 127 10.72 12.60 -14.96
C PRO A 127 10.86 11.49 -16.01
N ALA A 128 12.04 10.86 -16.05
CA ALA A 128 12.33 9.82 -17.05
C ALA A 128 11.35 8.63 -16.98
N GLU A 129 10.93 8.25 -15.78
CA GLU A 129 9.94 7.19 -15.57
C GLU A 129 8.62 7.51 -16.29
N THR A 130 8.07 8.70 -16.05
CA THR A 130 6.81 9.17 -16.64
C THR A 130 6.92 9.39 -18.14
N ARG A 131 8.05 9.91 -18.63
CA ARG A 131 8.31 10.10 -20.07
C ARG A 131 8.39 8.78 -20.84
N LEU A 132 8.80 7.71 -20.18
CA LEU A 132 8.85 6.37 -20.77
C LEU A 132 7.57 5.58 -20.53
N TYR A 133 6.60 6.11 -19.77
CA TYR A 133 5.39 5.38 -19.41
C TYR A 133 4.53 5.03 -20.64
N VAL A 134 4.20 6.02 -21.47
CA VAL A 134 3.42 5.81 -22.70
C VAL A 134 4.20 4.97 -23.72
N PRO A 135 5.49 5.26 -24.02
CA PRO A 135 6.29 4.42 -24.90
C PRO A 135 6.36 2.94 -24.48
N LYS A 136 6.46 2.65 -23.16
CA LYS A 136 6.46 1.27 -22.65
C LYS A 136 5.13 0.57 -22.92
N LEU A 137 4.01 1.23 -22.69
CA LEU A 137 2.68 0.66 -22.99
C LEU A 137 2.52 0.37 -24.48
N GLN A 138 2.99 1.28 -25.34
CA GLN A 138 2.99 1.09 -26.78
C GLN A 138 3.88 -0.09 -27.20
N ALA A 139 5.05 -0.26 -26.58
CA ALA A 139 5.92 -1.40 -26.83
C ALA A 139 5.24 -2.73 -26.44
N VAL A 140 4.60 -2.79 -25.26
CA VAL A 140 3.85 -3.97 -24.82
C VAL A 140 2.73 -4.31 -25.79
N LYS A 141 1.95 -3.31 -26.23
CA LYS A 141 0.94 -3.49 -27.29
C LYS A 141 1.54 -4.13 -28.53
N ASN A 142 2.63 -3.57 -29.04
CA ASN A 142 3.24 -4.02 -30.30
C ASN A 142 3.71 -5.48 -30.17
N ILE A 143 4.33 -5.84 -29.04
CA ILE A 143 4.73 -7.22 -28.74
C ILE A 143 3.51 -8.14 -28.67
N VAL A 144 2.44 -7.73 -27.98
CA VAL A 144 1.24 -8.56 -27.84
C VAL A 144 0.50 -8.75 -29.17
N ALA A 145 0.50 -7.73 -30.02
CA ALA A 145 -0.18 -7.75 -31.33
C ALA A 145 0.59 -8.55 -32.38
N ASN A 146 1.92 -8.55 -32.34
CA ASN A 146 2.76 -9.31 -33.26
C ASN A 146 3.95 -9.96 -32.52
N PRO A 147 3.72 -10.98 -31.69
CA PRO A 147 4.76 -11.55 -30.82
C PRO A 147 5.91 -12.17 -31.61
N GLN A 148 5.63 -12.75 -32.80
CA GLN A 148 6.63 -13.33 -33.67
C GLN A 148 7.65 -12.30 -34.18
N ALA A 149 7.23 -11.09 -34.53
CA ALA A 149 8.15 -10.02 -34.95
C ALA A 149 9.13 -9.56 -33.87
N PHE A 150 8.86 -9.91 -32.60
CA PHE A 150 9.71 -9.58 -31.46
C PHE A 150 10.32 -10.82 -30.79
N ASN A 151 10.27 -12.00 -31.44
CA ASN A 151 10.72 -13.27 -30.89
C ASN A 151 10.14 -13.55 -29.48
N ALA A 152 8.87 -13.18 -29.27
CA ALA A 152 8.15 -13.40 -28.03
C ALA A 152 7.22 -14.60 -28.18
N GLU A 153 7.18 -15.45 -27.17
CA GLU A 153 6.17 -16.51 -27.03
C GLU A 153 5.16 -16.09 -25.98
N LEU A 154 3.87 -16.07 -26.35
CA LEU A 154 2.79 -15.73 -25.43
C LEU A 154 2.03 -17.00 -25.05
N PRO A 155 1.66 -17.17 -23.77
CA PRO A 155 0.83 -18.29 -23.36
C PRO A 155 -0.56 -18.17 -24.00
N VAL A 156 -1.14 -19.31 -24.36
CA VAL A 156 -2.53 -19.38 -24.82
C VAL A 156 -3.44 -18.98 -23.66
N ILE A 157 -4.32 -18.00 -23.91
CA ILE A 157 -5.34 -17.56 -22.96
C ILE A 157 -6.68 -17.91 -23.58
N ALA A 158 -7.42 -18.81 -22.95
CA ALA A 158 -8.74 -19.21 -23.41
C ALA A 158 -9.73 -18.04 -23.32
N ASN A 159 -10.57 -17.90 -24.33
CA ASN A 159 -11.61 -16.85 -24.39
C ASN A 159 -12.84 -17.25 -23.56
N HIS A 160 -12.65 -17.31 -22.24
CA HIS A 160 -13.69 -17.55 -21.25
C HIS A 160 -13.37 -16.77 -19.97
N PRO A 161 -14.36 -16.44 -19.13
CA PRO A 161 -14.11 -15.75 -17.87
C PRO A 161 -13.22 -16.61 -16.96
N TYR A 162 -12.16 -16.02 -16.42
CA TYR A 162 -11.30 -16.72 -15.46
C TYR A 162 -11.99 -16.91 -14.09
N PHE A 163 -12.84 -15.96 -13.71
CA PHE A 163 -13.54 -15.95 -12.44
C PHE A 163 -15.00 -15.53 -12.61
N GLN A 164 -15.83 -15.89 -11.63
CA GLN A 164 -17.20 -15.43 -11.47
C GLN A 164 -17.36 -14.75 -10.11
N THR A 165 -18.26 -13.76 -10.05
CA THR A 165 -18.66 -13.11 -8.81
C THR A 165 -19.78 -13.89 -8.14
N VAL A 166 -19.62 -14.17 -6.86
CA VAL A 166 -20.65 -14.81 -6.02
C VAL A 166 -21.03 -13.88 -4.87
N THR A 167 -22.32 -13.75 -4.61
CA THR A 167 -22.86 -12.92 -3.54
C THR A 167 -22.84 -13.68 -2.21
N LEU A 168 -22.30 -13.05 -1.17
CA LEU A 168 -22.37 -13.53 0.20
C LEU A 168 -23.57 -12.92 0.91
N THR A 169 -24.39 -13.77 1.53
CA THR A 169 -25.53 -13.35 2.36
C THR A 169 -25.20 -13.29 3.84
N ARG A 170 -24.04 -13.82 4.25
CA ARG A 170 -23.61 -13.97 5.64
C ARG A 170 -22.11 -13.83 5.79
N ASP A 171 -21.67 -13.41 6.98
CA ASP A 171 -20.25 -13.38 7.31
C ASP A 171 -19.64 -14.76 7.17
N LEU A 172 -18.46 -14.83 6.56
CA LEU A 172 -17.85 -16.10 6.17
C LEU A 172 -16.34 -16.09 6.42
N ASP A 173 -15.83 -17.11 7.09
CA ASP A 173 -14.40 -17.32 7.21
C ASP A 173 -13.79 -17.62 5.84
N VAL A 174 -12.66 -16.99 5.53
CA VAL A 174 -11.92 -17.19 4.28
C VAL A 174 -11.56 -18.67 4.07
N ALA A 175 -11.20 -19.37 5.15
CA ALA A 175 -10.91 -20.80 5.09
C ALA A 175 -12.16 -21.63 4.76
N LEU A 176 -13.32 -21.28 5.31
CA LEU A 176 -14.58 -21.95 4.98
C LEU A 176 -15.01 -21.62 3.55
N ALA A 177 -14.85 -20.37 3.09
CA ALA A 177 -15.14 -19.99 1.72
C ALA A 177 -14.33 -20.81 0.70
N ALA A 178 -13.02 -20.94 0.93
CA ALA A 178 -12.15 -21.76 0.09
C ALA A 178 -12.57 -23.24 0.10
N LYS A 179 -12.90 -23.79 1.28
CA LYS A 179 -13.39 -25.16 1.43
C LYS A 179 -14.71 -25.40 0.67
N LEU A 180 -15.69 -24.50 0.83
CA LEU A 180 -16.99 -24.62 0.16
C LEU A 180 -16.86 -24.50 -1.36
N ALA A 181 -15.92 -23.69 -1.84
CA ALA A 181 -15.62 -23.55 -3.26
C ALA A 181 -14.77 -24.69 -3.84
N ASP A 182 -14.25 -25.60 -3.02
CA ASP A 182 -13.31 -26.65 -3.44
C ASP A 182 -12.05 -26.07 -4.12
N VAL A 183 -11.48 -25.02 -3.52
CA VAL A 183 -10.25 -24.38 -3.99
C VAL A 183 -9.22 -24.30 -2.87
N ARG A 184 -7.94 -24.20 -3.24
CA ARG A 184 -6.89 -23.93 -2.27
C ARG A 184 -7.04 -22.52 -1.71
N ILE A 185 -6.72 -22.34 -0.43
CA ILE A 185 -6.86 -21.04 0.24
C ILE A 185 -5.99 -19.96 -0.41
N GLU A 186 -4.82 -20.32 -0.92
CA GLU A 186 -3.93 -19.43 -1.66
C GLU A 186 -4.57 -18.92 -2.96
N ASP A 187 -5.29 -19.76 -3.71
CA ASP A 187 -5.95 -19.37 -4.95
C ASP A 187 -7.15 -18.47 -4.67
N PHE A 188 -7.91 -18.78 -3.61
CA PHE A 188 -8.98 -17.92 -3.12
C PHE A 188 -8.45 -16.52 -2.74
N ARG A 189 -7.34 -16.46 -1.98
CA ARG A 189 -6.73 -15.19 -1.57
C ARG A 189 -6.13 -14.41 -2.73
N ALA A 190 -5.61 -15.09 -3.74
CA ALA A 190 -5.09 -14.46 -4.95
C ALA A 190 -6.20 -13.73 -5.74
N LEU A 191 -7.41 -14.30 -5.77
CA LEU A 191 -8.59 -13.68 -6.39
C LEU A 191 -9.25 -12.61 -5.49
N ASN A 192 -9.16 -12.76 -4.16
CA ASN A 192 -9.80 -11.88 -3.18
C ASN A 192 -8.79 -11.15 -2.26
N PRO A 193 -7.79 -10.43 -2.80
CA PRO A 193 -6.72 -9.85 -1.98
C PRO A 193 -7.17 -8.68 -1.10
N ALA A 194 -8.37 -8.13 -1.32
CA ALA A 194 -9.00 -7.16 -0.43
C ALA A 194 -9.39 -7.76 0.93
N ALA A 195 -9.79 -9.05 0.94
CA ALA A 195 -10.12 -9.84 2.13
C ALA A 195 -8.83 -10.34 2.82
N HIS A 196 -8.07 -9.40 3.37
CA HIS A 196 -6.77 -9.65 4.00
C HIS A 196 -6.88 -10.12 5.47
N LYS A 197 -8.09 -10.30 5.97
CA LYS A 197 -8.41 -10.83 7.30
C LYS A 197 -8.89 -12.29 7.20
N PRO A 198 -9.00 -13.02 8.32
CA PRO A 198 -9.51 -14.39 8.30
C PRO A 198 -11.00 -14.51 7.98
N VAL A 199 -11.74 -13.41 8.08
CA VAL A 199 -13.19 -13.34 7.86
C VAL A 199 -13.55 -12.30 6.82
N ILE A 200 -14.60 -12.58 6.06
CA ILE A 200 -15.24 -11.69 5.10
C ILE A 200 -16.57 -11.27 5.70
N LEU A 201 -16.74 -9.97 5.92
CA LEU A 201 -18.02 -9.43 6.41
C LEU A 201 -18.94 -9.18 5.22
N ALA A 202 -20.06 -9.91 5.12
CA ALA A 202 -20.94 -9.82 3.94
C ALA A 202 -21.53 -8.42 3.77
N ALA A 203 -21.82 -7.74 4.87
CA ALA A 203 -22.35 -6.38 4.85
C ALA A 203 -21.35 -5.36 4.25
N GLY A 204 -20.04 -5.60 4.40
CA GLY A 204 -19.00 -4.76 3.81
C GLY A 204 -18.60 -5.25 2.42
N THR A 205 -18.28 -6.54 2.30
CA THR A 205 -17.79 -7.20 1.08
C THR A 205 -18.83 -8.22 0.63
N PRO A 206 -19.91 -7.79 -0.04
CA PRO A 206 -21.02 -8.67 -0.39
C PRO A 206 -20.68 -9.63 -1.53
N GLN A 207 -19.51 -9.49 -2.16
CA GLN A 207 -19.13 -10.22 -3.35
C GLN A 207 -17.74 -10.80 -3.19
N ILE A 208 -17.58 -12.07 -3.58
CA ILE A 208 -16.30 -12.76 -3.69
C ILE A 208 -16.07 -13.22 -5.13
N LEU A 209 -14.81 -13.38 -5.50
CA LEU A 209 -14.39 -13.90 -6.79
C LEU A 209 -13.93 -15.35 -6.63
N LEU A 210 -14.47 -16.23 -7.44
CA LEU A 210 -14.11 -17.65 -7.48
C LEU A 210 -13.75 -18.04 -8.91
N PRO A 211 -12.89 -19.05 -9.13
CA PRO A 211 -12.71 -19.62 -10.46
C PRO A 211 -14.07 -20.01 -11.04
N TRP A 212 -14.22 -19.82 -12.35
CA TRP A 212 -15.52 -19.98 -13.04
C TRP A 212 -16.23 -21.30 -12.68
N ASP A 213 -15.53 -22.43 -12.77
CA ASP A 213 -16.11 -23.75 -12.50
C ASP A 213 -16.45 -23.96 -11.01
N ASN A 214 -15.68 -23.34 -10.11
CA ASN A 214 -15.82 -23.48 -8.66
C ASN A 214 -16.94 -22.61 -8.08
N ALA A 215 -17.39 -21.58 -8.80
CA ALA A 215 -18.47 -20.70 -8.34
C ALA A 215 -19.80 -21.46 -8.16
N ALA A 216 -20.14 -22.37 -9.10
CA ALA A 216 -21.32 -23.22 -8.99
C ALA A 216 -21.19 -24.25 -7.84
N VAL A 217 -19.98 -24.77 -7.62
CA VAL A 217 -19.68 -25.67 -6.50
C VAL A 217 -19.88 -24.96 -5.16
N PHE A 218 -19.34 -23.75 -5.03
CA PHE A 218 -19.50 -22.91 -3.85
C PHE A 218 -20.98 -22.64 -3.57
N GLN A 219 -21.76 -22.19 -4.56
CA GLN A 219 -23.15 -21.81 -4.36
C GLN A 219 -23.96 -22.99 -3.80
N ARG A 220 -23.83 -24.17 -4.42
CA ARG A 220 -24.50 -25.40 -3.96
C ARG A 220 -24.08 -25.78 -2.54
N ASN A 221 -22.78 -25.74 -2.25
CA ASN A 221 -22.26 -26.12 -0.93
C ASN A 221 -22.63 -25.10 0.15
N PHE A 222 -22.67 -23.81 -0.20
CA PHE A 222 -23.04 -22.72 0.70
C PHE A 222 -24.52 -22.75 1.05
N GLU A 223 -25.40 -23.08 0.09
CA GLU A 223 -26.83 -23.30 0.33
C GLU A 223 -27.10 -24.56 1.17
N ALA A 224 -26.35 -25.65 0.92
CA ALA A 224 -26.48 -26.89 1.67
C ALA A 224 -25.91 -26.80 3.10
N TYR A 225 -24.94 -25.91 3.34
CA TYR A 225 -24.35 -25.72 4.66
C TYR A 225 -25.35 -25.03 5.58
N THR A 226 -26.00 -25.81 6.45
CA THR A 226 -27.04 -25.32 7.38
C THR A 226 -26.69 -25.52 8.84
N GLN A 227 -25.71 -26.38 9.13
CA GLN A 227 -25.32 -26.76 10.48
C GLN A 227 -23.85 -26.41 10.71
N GLY A 228 -23.59 -25.16 11.06
CA GLY A 228 -22.25 -24.73 11.45
C GLY A 228 -22.11 -23.24 11.62
N GLN A 229 -21.02 -22.84 12.28
CA GLN A 229 -20.61 -21.45 12.34
C GLN A 229 -19.97 -21.07 11.01
N TYR A 230 -20.46 -20.03 10.35
CA TYR A 230 -19.93 -19.56 9.06
C TYR A 230 -18.70 -18.68 9.26
N ALA A 231 -18.70 -17.88 10.34
CA ALA A 231 -17.60 -17.01 10.72
C ALA A 231 -17.20 -17.26 12.18
N SER A 232 -15.96 -17.70 12.39
CA SER A 232 -15.36 -17.84 13.73
C SER A 232 -14.84 -16.51 14.27
N TRP A 233 -14.89 -15.44 13.48
CA TRP A 233 -14.49 -14.10 13.86
C TRP A 233 -15.65 -13.12 13.79
N THR A 234 -15.54 -12.04 14.56
CA THR A 234 -16.48 -10.93 14.58
C THR A 234 -15.77 -9.60 14.82
N ALA A 235 -16.51 -8.51 14.74
CA ALA A 235 -16.05 -7.16 15.04
C ALA A 235 -16.48 -6.74 16.45
N TRP A 236 -15.55 -6.23 17.24
CA TRP A 236 -15.82 -5.65 18.55
C TRP A 236 -15.39 -4.19 18.59
N THR A 237 -16.35 -3.29 18.84
CA THR A 237 -16.08 -1.86 19.02
C THR A 237 -15.78 -1.56 20.49
N VAL A 238 -14.60 -0.99 20.72
CA VAL A 238 -14.08 -0.69 22.06
C VAL A 238 -14.80 0.54 22.62
N SER A 239 -15.46 0.39 23.77
CA SER A 239 -16.23 1.48 24.40
C SER A 239 -15.36 2.50 25.14
N ASN A 240 -14.26 2.07 25.76
CA ASN A 240 -13.34 2.93 26.53
C ASN A 240 -11.89 2.64 26.15
N THR A 241 -11.02 3.65 26.21
CA THR A 241 -9.60 3.43 25.96
C THR A 241 -9.01 2.42 26.97
N MET A 242 -8.33 1.39 26.50
CA MET A 242 -7.82 0.29 27.34
C MET A 242 -6.49 -0.28 26.86
N THR A 243 -5.84 -1.07 27.70
CA THR A 243 -4.63 -1.81 27.32
C THR A 243 -4.99 -2.98 26.40
N VAL A 244 -4.01 -3.49 25.67
CA VAL A 244 -4.22 -4.68 24.84
C VAL A 244 -4.43 -5.93 25.70
N ALA A 245 -3.83 -5.98 26.89
CA ALA A 245 -4.03 -7.06 27.86
C ALA A 245 -5.50 -7.09 28.35
N ASP A 246 -6.06 -5.94 28.74
CA ASP A 246 -7.46 -5.84 29.16
C ASP A 246 -8.42 -6.25 28.03
N ALA A 247 -8.14 -5.79 26.81
CA ALA A 247 -8.91 -6.15 25.63
C ALA A 247 -8.87 -7.67 25.39
N ALA A 248 -7.67 -8.26 25.43
CA ALA A 248 -7.44 -9.69 25.22
C ALA A 248 -8.16 -10.55 26.27
N GLN A 249 -8.12 -10.13 27.55
CA GLN A 249 -8.85 -10.79 28.63
C GLN A 249 -10.36 -10.76 28.41
N ARG A 250 -10.93 -9.61 27.98
CA ARG A 250 -12.37 -9.48 27.74
C ARG A 250 -12.87 -10.36 26.60
N VAL A 251 -12.06 -10.54 25.57
CA VAL A 251 -12.44 -11.33 24.39
C VAL A 251 -12.00 -12.79 24.49
N GLY A 252 -11.33 -13.17 25.59
CA GLY A 252 -10.90 -14.54 25.84
C GLY A 252 -9.80 -15.04 24.89
N MET A 253 -8.86 -14.18 24.49
CA MET A 253 -7.73 -14.55 23.63
C MET A 253 -6.39 -14.10 24.19
N SER A 254 -5.28 -14.60 23.67
CA SER A 254 -3.95 -14.15 24.10
C SER A 254 -3.66 -12.72 23.62
N GLU A 255 -2.88 -11.96 24.39
CA GLU A 255 -2.47 -10.60 23.99
C GLU A 255 -1.66 -10.64 22.68
N ALA A 256 -0.80 -11.65 22.52
CA ALA A 256 0.02 -11.82 21.33
C ALA A 256 -0.85 -12.04 20.07
N ASP A 257 -1.86 -12.90 20.16
CA ASP A 257 -2.77 -13.16 19.04
C ASP A 257 -3.63 -11.93 18.73
N LEU A 258 -4.13 -11.23 19.75
CA LEU A 258 -4.93 -10.01 19.56
C LEU A 258 -4.10 -8.93 18.86
N ARG A 259 -2.82 -8.78 19.23
CA ARG A 259 -1.88 -7.87 18.56
C ARG A 259 -1.64 -8.29 17.11
N SER A 260 -1.38 -9.56 16.88
CA SER A 260 -1.08 -10.11 15.56
C SER A 260 -2.23 -9.89 14.59
N ILE A 261 -3.45 -10.27 14.98
CA ILE A 261 -4.61 -10.22 14.09
C ILE A 261 -5.06 -8.78 13.77
N ASN A 262 -4.91 -7.87 14.73
CA ASN A 262 -5.29 -6.46 14.60
C ASN A 262 -4.11 -5.54 14.23
N ALA A 263 -2.92 -6.08 14.01
CA ALA A 263 -1.69 -5.32 13.73
C ALA A 263 -1.42 -4.19 14.76
N ILE A 264 -1.63 -4.48 16.04
CA ILE A 264 -1.48 -3.48 17.12
C ILE A 264 0.01 -3.31 17.48
N PRO A 265 0.59 -2.11 17.33
CA PRO A 265 2.00 -1.88 17.67
C PRO A 265 2.28 -2.09 19.16
N PRO A 266 3.53 -2.42 19.54
CA PRO A 266 3.90 -2.53 20.96
C PRO A 266 3.76 -1.18 21.68
N ARG A 267 3.47 -1.23 22.98
CA ARG A 267 3.35 -0.04 23.87
C ARG A 267 2.32 0.99 23.40
N MET A 268 1.19 0.49 22.91
CA MET A 268 0.05 1.29 22.47
C MET A 268 -1.20 0.86 23.22
N LEU A 269 -1.99 1.84 23.64
CA LEU A 269 -3.35 1.67 24.11
C LEU A 269 -4.32 1.73 22.94
N ILE A 270 -5.40 0.97 23.02
CA ILE A 270 -6.48 0.95 22.04
C ILE A 270 -7.47 2.04 22.44
N LYS A 271 -7.68 3.04 21.58
CA LYS A 271 -8.59 4.15 21.88
C LYS A 271 -10.06 3.71 21.77
N THR A 272 -10.92 4.36 22.57
CA THR A 272 -12.37 4.28 22.39
C THR A 272 -12.79 4.53 20.94
N GLY A 273 -13.82 3.81 20.48
CA GLY A 273 -14.32 3.83 19.10
C GLY A 273 -13.55 2.93 18.13
N SER A 274 -12.39 2.40 18.53
CA SER A 274 -11.65 1.45 17.70
C SER A 274 -12.42 0.15 17.52
N THR A 275 -12.33 -0.44 16.34
CA THR A 275 -12.95 -1.73 16.01
C THR A 275 -11.89 -2.81 15.85
N LEU A 276 -11.99 -3.85 16.65
CA LEU A 276 -11.08 -5.00 16.67
C LEU A 276 -11.74 -6.22 16.04
N ILE A 277 -10.95 -7.01 15.32
CA ILE A 277 -11.32 -8.37 14.91
C ILE A 277 -11.00 -9.30 16.08
N VAL A 278 -12.01 -10.03 16.53
CA VAL A 278 -11.94 -10.89 17.71
C VAL A 278 -12.67 -12.21 17.43
N PRO A 279 -12.35 -13.30 18.17
CA PRO A 279 -13.10 -14.54 18.04
C PRO A 279 -14.60 -14.33 18.33
N ARG A 280 -15.45 -14.98 17.55
CA ARG A 280 -16.91 -14.98 17.73
C ARG A 280 -17.25 -15.99 18.83
N SER A 281 -17.82 -15.52 19.94
CA SER A 281 -18.33 -16.40 21.00
C SER A 281 -19.53 -17.21 20.51
N ALA A 282 -19.81 -18.36 21.14
CA ALA A 282 -20.96 -19.21 20.80
C ALA A 282 -22.31 -18.50 20.99
N THR A 283 -22.35 -17.42 21.78
CA THR A 283 -23.54 -16.61 22.04
C THR A 283 -23.83 -15.59 20.94
N VAL A 284 -22.82 -15.12 20.21
CA VAL A 284 -22.98 -14.15 19.12
C VAL A 284 -23.26 -14.91 17.83
N ARG A 285 -24.51 -14.85 17.37
CA ARG A 285 -24.96 -15.51 16.15
C ARG A 285 -25.16 -14.54 14.99
N GLU A 286 -25.40 -13.27 15.28
CA GLU A 286 -25.58 -12.26 14.24
C GLU A 286 -24.28 -11.96 13.49
N ASP A 287 -24.46 -11.56 12.23
CA ASP A 287 -23.39 -11.04 11.39
C ASP A 287 -23.11 -9.57 11.74
N VAL A 288 -21.90 -9.11 11.42
CA VAL A 288 -21.46 -7.76 11.77
C VAL A 288 -22.33 -6.73 11.03
N ALA A 289 -22.87 -5.78 11.77
CA ALA A 289 -23.69 -4.71 11.21
C ALA A 289 -22.94 -3.92 10.12
N ALA A 290 -23.66 -3.53 9.07
CA ALA A 290 -23.10 -2.82 7.91
C ALA A 290 -22.29 -1.57 8.29
N LEU A 291 -22.80 -0.79 9.25
CA LEU A 291 -22.10 0.41 9.72
C LEU A 291 -20.71 0.08 10.29
N VAL A 292 -20.59 -0.97 11.09
CA VAL A 292 -19.31 -1.40 11.66
C VAL A 292 -18.40 -1.96 10.57
N ALA A 293 -18.95 -2.76 9.65
CA ALA A 293 -18.19 -3.33 8.54
C ALA A 293 -17.61 -2.25 7.60
N ASP A 294 -18.28 -1.10 7.48
CA ASP A 294 -17.85 0.03 6.63
C ASP A 294 -16.96 1.04 7.35
N THR A 295 -17.26 1.38 8.61
CA THR A 295 -16.60 2.47 9.36
C THR A 295 -15.54 1.99 10.37
N GLY A 296 -15.37 0.67 10.52
CA GLY A 296 -14.42 0.09 11.45
C GLY A 296 -13.00 0.60 11.24
N HIS A 297 -12.46 1.30 12.22
CA HIS A 297 -11.11 1.85 12.20
C HIS A 297 -10.35 1.46 13.47
N LEU A 298 -9.02 1.46 13.42
CA LEU A 298 -8.17 1.26 14.58
C LEU A 298 -7.46 2.55 14.92
N SER A 299 -7.59 2.99 16.17
CA SER A 299 -6.92 4.19 16.67
C SER A 299 -6.14 3.85 17.93
N PHE A 300 -4.90 4.34 17.98
CA PHE A 300 -3.97 4.05 19.07
C PHE A 300 -3.48 5.33 19.72
N GLN A 301 -3.08 5.21 20.99
CA GLN A 301 -2.30 6.23 21.67
C GLN A 301 -1.14 5.59 22.42
N PRO A 302 0.02 6.28 22.56
CA PRO A 302 1.15 5.73 23.29
C PRO A 302 0.75 5.34 24.72
N GLU A 303 1.14 4.15 25.11
CA GLU A 303 1.07 3.72 26.50
C GLU A 303 2.17 4.43 27.27
N ILE A 304 1.79 5.44 28.05
CA ILE A 304 2.73 6.17 28.90
C ILE A 304 3.03 5.28 30.10
N VAL A 305 4.03 4.41 29.95
CA VAL A 305 4.56 3.65 31.07
C VAL A 305 5.31 4.64 31.96
N THR A 306 4.78 4.87 33.14
CA THR A 306 5.45 5.67 34.15
C THR A 306 6.39 4.77 34.95
N ARG A 307 7.59 5.26 35.25
CA ARG A 307 8.55 4.57 36.12
C ARG A 307 8.61 5.29 37.46
N LYS A 308 8.47 4.53 38.55
CA LYS A 308 8.74 5.00 39.90
C LYS A 308 10.17 5.53 39.98
N THR A 309 10.31 6.81 40.23
CA THR A 309 11.58 7.54 40.30
C THR A 309 11.58 8.36 41.58
N THR A 310 12.72 8.38 42.27
CA THR A 310 12.89 9.22 43.45
C THR A 310 13.62 10.49 43.06
N VAL A 311 13.01 11.65 43.32
CA VAL A 311 13.60 12.97 43.09
C VAL A 311 13.89 13.64 44.44
N LYS A 312 14.91 14.50 44.48
CA LYS A 312 15.34 15.18 45.72
C LYS A 312 14.69 16.55 45.84
N ALA A 313 14.04 16.79 46.98
CA ALA A 313 13.36 18.06 47.25
C ALA A 313 14.35 19.23 47.42
N GLY A 314 14.08 20.35 46.75
CA GLY A 314 14.84 21.60 46.82
C GLY A 314 14.59 22.43 48.08
N ARG A 315 15.04 23.70 48.08
CA ARG A 315 14.74 24.65 49.17
C ARG A 315 13.30 25.16 49.00
N ASN A 316 12.46 24.98 50.02
CA ASN A 316 11.03 25.36 50.02
C ASN A 316 10.17 24.63 48.97
N GLU A 317 10.53 23.40 48.58
CA GLU A 317 9.69 22.59 47.71
C GLU A 317 8.53 21.94 48.48
N ASN A 318 7.34 21.98 47.89
CA ASN A 318 6.15 21.27 48.32
C ASN A 318 5.59 20.41 47.18
N VAL A 319 4.56 19.62 47.49
CA VAL A 319 3.86 18.76 46.52
C VAL A 319 3.48 19.51 45.24
N THR A 320 2.97 20.73 45.35
CA THR A 320 2.52 21.53 44.20
C THR A 320 3.69 21.97 43.32
N THR A 321 4.81 22.41 43.92
CA THR A 321 6.01 22.81 43.16
C THR A 321 6.67 21.62 42.49
N ILE A 322 6.73 20.46 43.14
CA ILE A 322 7.28 19.24 42.56
C ILE A 322 6.38 18.74 41.43
N ALA A 323 5.07 18.70 41.63
CA ALA A 323 4.10 18.34 40.61
C ALA A 323 4.25 19.23 39.37
N ARG A 324 4.35 20.56 39.55
CA ARG A 324 4.57 21.50 38.44
C ARG A 324 5.91 21.27 37.72
N ARG A 325 7.00 21.04 38.47
CA ARG A 325 8.34 20.79 37.92
C ARG A 325 8.38 19.60 36.97
N TYR A 326 7.65 18.54 37.31
CA TYR A 326 7.61 17.30 36.56
C TYR A 326 6.35 17.14 35.69
N ARG A 327 5.49 18.16 35.61
CA ARG A 327 4.21 18.15 34.86
C ARG A 327 3.27 17.03 35.28
N LEU A 328 3.12 16.85 36.59
CA LEU A 328 2.27 15.85 37.23
C LEU A 328 1.09 16.52 37.95
N SER A 329 0.08 15.73 38.32
CA SER A 329 -0.99 16.19 39.21
C SER A 329 -0.50 16.30 40.65
N PRO A 330 -0.79 17.40 41.38
CA PRO A 330 -0.49 17.50 42.81
C PRO A 330 -1.13 16.40 43.65
N ALA A 331 -2.36 15.97 43.30
CA ALA A 331 -3.04 14.88 43.99
C ALA A 331 -2.24 13.57 43.87
N SER A 332 -1.80 13.23 42.66
CA SER A 332 -1.02 11.99 42.46
C SER A 332 0.32 12.01 43.19
N VAL A 333 1.03 13.15 43.20
CA VAL A 333 2.29 13.27 43.95
C VAL A 333 2.06 13.17 45.45
N ALA A 334 0.95 13.71 45.95
CA ALA A 334 0.54 13.58 47.35
C ALA A 334 0.30 12.10 47.71
N ASP A 335 -0.52 11.42 46.91
CA ASP A 335 -0.90 10.02 47.10
C ASP A 335 0.31 9.07 47.08
N TRP A 336 1.22 9.25 46.10
CA TRP A 336 2.41 8.37 45.97
C TRP A 336 3.42 8.49 47.11
N ASN A 337 3.35 9.59 47.86
CA ASN A 337 4.22 9.87 49.00
C ASN A 337 3.48 9.77 50.33
N ASP A 338 2.20 9.39 50.31
CA ASP A 338 1.34 9.29 51.49
C ASP A 338 1.29 10.61 52.31
N VAL A 339 1.15 11.74 51.61
CA VAL A 339 1.08 13.08 52.21
C VAL A 339 -0.12 13.88 51.68
N LYS A 340 -0.43 15.01 52.31
CA LYS A 340 -1.49 15.92 51.83
C LYS A 340 -1.00 16.79 50.65
N PRO A 341 -1.89 17.26 49.74
CA PRO A 341 -1.52 18.10 48.59
C PRO A 341 -0.79 19.42 48.91
N GLY A 342 -0.89 19.91 50.15
CA GLY A 342 -0.18 21.10 50.64
C GLY A 342 1.13 20.82 51.39
N HIS A 343 1.55 19.56 51.50
CA HIS A 343 2.72 19.17 52.30
C HIS A 343 4.02 19.75 51.72
N ALA A 344 4.84 20.35 52.58
CA ALA A 344 6.16 20.87 52.25
C ALA A 344 7.23 19.84 52.63
N PHE A 345 8.14 19.54 51.69
CA PHE A 345 9.19 18.56 51.91
C PHE A 345 10.46 19.24 52.47
N PRO A 346 11.13 18.62 53.46
CA PRO A 346 12.44 19.07 53.90
C PRO A 346 13.45 19.01 52.74
N ARG A 347 14.43 19.93 52.75
CA ARG A 347 15.49 19.94 51.73
C ARG A 347 16.22 18.59 51.71
N GLY A 348 16.38 18.01 50.53
CA GLY A 348 17.06 16.72 50.33
C GLY A 348 16.19 15.48 50.58
N TYR A 349 14.91 15.67 50.93
CA TYR A 349 13.95 14.58 51.07
C TYR A 349 13.75 13.85 49.73
N SER A 350 13.60 12.53 49.80
CA SER A 350 13.37 11.64 48.66
C SER A 350 11.87 11.58 48.34
N VAL A 351 11.44 12.28 47.29
CA VAL A 351 10.05 12.30 46.84
C VAL A 351 9.86 11.31 45.71
N VAL A 352 8.90 10.41 45.85
CA VAL A 352 8.48 9.43 44.85
C VAL A 352 7.63 10.12 43.80
N VAL A 353 8.03 9.99 42.53
CA VAL A 353 7.26 10.46 41.38
C VAL A 353 7.24 9.39 40.29
N TYR A 354 6.12 9.26 39.60
CA TYR A 354 5.99 8.36 38.46
C TYR A 354 6.15 9.18 37.18
N LEU A 355 7.35 9.10 36.60
CA LEU A 355 7.70 9.88 35.41
C LEU A 355 7.54 9.04 34.15
N PRO A 356 7.05 9.62 33.03
CA PRO A 356 6.98 8.91 31.77
C PRO A 356 8.38 8.47 31.33
N VAL A 357 8.56 7.18 31.04
CA VAL A 357 9.81 6.69 30.46
C VAL A 357 9.85 7.13 28.99
N ARG A 358 10.67 8.14 28.67
CA ARG A 358 11.03 8.39 27.26
C ARG A 358 11.80 7.18 26.75
N ALA A 359 11.35 6.60 25.65
CA ALA A 359 12.06 5.51 25.00
C ALA A 359 13.50 5.95 24.70
N ALA A 360 14.49 5.24 25.23
CA ALA A 360 15.82 5.29 24.67
C ALA A 360 15.73 4.85 23.20
N PRO A 361 16.40 5.51 22.25
CA PRO A 361 16.50 4.98 20.89
C PRO A 361 17.04 3.56 20.99
N ALA A 362 16.36 2.62 20.32
CA ALA A 362 16.78 1.23 20.30
C ALA A 362 18.27 1.17 19.93
N ALA A 363 19.09 0.61 20.81
CA ALA A 363 20.48 0.32 20.48
C ALA A 363 20.46 -0.50 19.19
N ARG A 364 21.14 -0.01 18.15
CA ARG A 364 21.37 -0.79 16.94
C ARG A 364 22.08 -2.05 17.40
N VAL A 365 21.39 -3.19 17.32
CA VAL A 365 22.04 -4.50 17.44
C VAL A 365 23.01 -4.55 16.27
N GLY A 366 24.29 -4.30 16.57
CA GLY A 366 25.35 -4.41 15.59
C GLY A 366 25.34 -5.83 15.06
N THR A 367 25.14 -5.98 13.76
CA THR A 367 25.48 -7.20 13.05
C THR A 367 26.96 -7.45 13.31
N GLY A 368 27.25 -8.46 14.13
CA GLY A 368 28.60 -8.83 14.49
C GLY A 368 29.37 -9.25 13.23
N THR A 369 30.19 -8.35 12.71
CA THR A 369 31.35 -8.74 11.91
C THR A 369 32.31 -9.46 12.84
N ALA A 370 32.50 -10.75 12.59
CA ALA A 370 33.47 -11.59 13.28
C ALA A 370 34.86 -10.94 13.19
N GLN A 371 35.30 -10.38 14.33
CA GLN A 371 36.64 -9.85 14.50
C GLN A 371 37.54 -11.05 14.83
N LEU A 372 38.27 -11.52 13.82
CA LEU A 372 39.31 -12.54 13.96
C LEU A 372 40.34 -12.07 15.00
N VAL A 373 40.33 -12.74 16.15
CA VAL A 373 41.30 -12.55 17.22
C VAL A 373 42.65 -13.11 16.75
N ARG A 374 43.61 -12.21 16.51
CA ARG A 374 45.03 -12.55 16.39
C ARG A 374 45.58 -12.79 17.81
N ALA A 375 45.76 -14.05 18.18
CA ALA A 375 46.54 -14.43 19.35
C ALA A 375 48.05 -14.43 18.98
N GLY A 376 48.86 -13.78 19.82
CA GLY A 376 50.31 -13.74 19.69
C GLY A 376 51.00 -14.90 20.40
N ARG A 377 51.98 -15.48 19.67
CA ARG A 377 53.36 -15.86 20.08
C ARG A 377 53.58 -16.82 21.27
N ALA A 378 54.17 -17.98 20.97
CA ALA A 378 55.36 -18.54 21.65
C ALA A 378 55.96 -19.69 20.82
N GLU A 379 57.24 -20.00 21.09
CA GLU A 379 58.25 -20.61 20.23
C GLU A 379 58.20 -22.15 20.12
N ARG A 380 58.80 -22.72 19.05
CA ARG A 380 59.99 -23.60 19.14
C ARG A 380 60.56 -24.01 17.77
N SER A 381 61.84 -24.33 17.87
CA SER A 381 62.93 -24.54 16.92
C SER A 381 62.83 -25.60 15.80
N ALA A 382 63.69 -25.36 14.79
CA ALA A 382 64.56 -26.30 14.05
C ALA A 382 64.01 -27.05 12.82
N GLY A 383 64.72 -26.92 11.69
CA GLY A 383 64.72 -27.93 10.62
C GLY A 383 64.95 -27.44 9.18
N LYS A 384 66.23 -27.41 8.77
CA LYS A 384 66.87 -27.30 7.43
C LYS A 384 66.09 -27.62 6.13
N GLY A 385 66.50 -26.92 5.04
CA GLY A 385 66.51 -27.38 3.62
C GLY A 385 65.91 -26.35 2.63
N ALA A 386 66.70 -25.47 1.98
CA ALA A 386 67.27 -25.61 0.61
C ALA A 386 66.17 -25.82 -0.47
N VAL A 387 66.01 -25.06 -1.58
CA VAL A 387 66.90 -24.65 -2.67
C VAL A 387 66.16 -23.65 -3.61
N SER A 388 66.90 -22.70 -4.25
CA SER A 388 66.74 -21.95 -5.54
C SER A 388 65.38 -21.84 -6.28
N ALA A 389 65.07 -20.84 -7.13
CA ALA A 389 65.68 -19.58 -7.60
C ALA A 389 64.71 -18.90 -8.62
N LYS A 390 64.90 -17.57 -8.83
CA LYS A 390 64.56 -16.73 -10.03
C LYS A 390 63.06 -16.60 -10.42
N GLY A 391 62.50 -15.46 -10.83
CA GLY A 391 62.98 -14.10 -11.13
C GLY A 391 61.87 -13.26 -11.81
N GLY A 392 62.04 -11.93 -11.84
CA GLY A 392 61.34 -10.97 -12.74
C GLY A 392 59.93 -10.54 -12.29
N LYS A 393 59.65 -9.39 -11.64
CA LYS A 393 59.86 -7.94 -11.94
C LYS A 393 59.22 -7.42 -13.24
N GLN A 394 58.19 -6.56 -13.10
CA GLN A 394 57.96 -5.21 -13.70
C GLN A 394 56.48 -4.81 -13.42
N ALA A 395 56.05 -3.76 -12.70
CA ALA A 395 56.36 -2.30 -12.71
C ALA A 395 56.10 -1.67 -14.09
N ALA A 396 55.43 -0.53 -14.32
CA ALA A 396 54.76 0.50 -13.52
C ALA A 396 53.93 1.39 -14.49
N ALA A 397 53.13 2.32 -13.95
CA ALA A 397 52.42 3.44 -14.63
C ALA A 397 53.40 4.46 -15.29
N PRO A 398 53.05 5.66 -15.88
CA PRO A 398 51.97 6.61 -15.46
C PRO A 398 51.37 7.62 -16.50
N ALA A 399 50.35 8.35 -16.02
CA ALA A 399 49.96 9.80 -16.15
C ALA A 399 50.14 10.66 -17.44
N ALA A 400 49.13 11.51 -17.72
CA ALA A 400 49.18 13.01 -17.89
C ALA A 400 47.91 13.56 -18.62
N ARG A 401 47.12 14.47 -18.01
CA ARG A 401 47.02 15.96 -18.14
C ARG A 401 46.39 16.56 -19.42
N GLY A 402 45.34 17.38 -19.23
CA GLY A 402 45.29 18.79 -19.66
C GLY A 402 44.42 19.18 -20.87
N GLY A 403 43.68 20.31 -20.77
CA GLY A 403 43.28 21.13 -21.93
C GLY A 403 41.92 21.82 -21.86
N LYS A 404 41.91 23.17 -21.87
CA LYS A 404 40.75 24.10 -21.83
C LYS A 404 40.26 24.49 -23.24
N ALA A 405 38.98 24.89 -23.29
CA ALA A 405 38.35 26.00 -24.05
C ALA A 405 38.37 26.06 -25.60
N ALA A 406 37.19 26.28 -26.19
CA ALA A 406 36.93 27.41 -27.12
C ALA A 406 35.43 27.50 -27.49
N ALA A 407 34.95 28.74 -27.59
CA ALA A 407 33.62 29.11 -28.04
C ALA A 407 33.57 29.30 -29.57
N SER A 408 32.42 29.11 -30.19
CA SER A 408 32.11 29.66 -31.52
C SER A 408 30.64 30.11 -31.60
N LYS A 409 30.45 31.34 -32.05
CA LYS A 409 29.17 32.03 -32.28
C LYS A 409 28.55 31.64 -33.64
N ALA A 410 27.22 31.74 -33.66
CA ALA A 410 26.34 32.22 -34.74
C ALA A 410 26.21 31.45 -36.06
N ALA A 411 24.97 31.04 -36.37
CA ALA A 411 24.31 31.39 -37.63
C ALA A 411 22.78 31.27 -37.49
N VAL A 412 22.11 32.36 -37.82
CA VAL A 412 20.65 32.51 -37.93
C VAL A 412 20.21 31.98 -39.30
N SER A 413 19.11 31.22 -39.36
CA SER A 413 18.34 31.07 -40.60
C SER A 413 16.84 31.13 -40.28
N LYS A 414 16.17 32.11 -40.91
CA LYS A 414 14.72 32.31 -40.97
C LYS A 414 14.20 31.64 -42.24
N VAL A 415 13.08 30.92 -42.17
CA VAL A 415 12.07 30.79 -43.25
C VAL A 415 10.70 30.43 -42.62
N PRO A 416 9.54 30.54 -43.31
CA PRO A 416 8.45 31.40 -42.87
C PRO A 416 7.11 30.65 -42.68
N ALA A 417 6.06 31.45 -42.53
CA ALA A 417 4.72 31.15 -42.07
C ALA A 417 3.84 30.25 -42.97
N SER A 418 2.93 29.56 -42.24
CA SER A 418 1.50 29.32 -42.50
C SER A 418 1.02 28.83 -43.87
N SER A 419 0.35 27.67 -43.83
CA SER A 419 -0.82 27.43 -44.69
C SER A 419 -2.00 26.97 -43.83
N LYS A 420 -3.12 27.70 -43.96
CA LYS A 420 -4.45 27.36 -43.45
C LYS A 420 -5.02 26.25 -44.34
N ALA A 421 -5.54 25.18 -43.75
CA ALA A 421 -6.42 24.24 -44.44
C ALA A 421 -7.83 24.33 -43.85
N ALA A 422 -8.78 24.58 -44.74
CA ALA A 422 -10.19 24.81 -44.45
C ALA A 422 -10.92 23.49 -44.12
N VAL A 423 -11.75 23.55 -43.09
CA VAL A 423 -12.69 22.51 -42.68
C VAL A 423 -13.88 22.50 -43.65
N LYS A 424 -14.08 21.39 -44.37
CA LYS A 424 -15.32 21.14 -45.12
C LYS A 424 -16.18 20.15 -44.32
N ARG A 425 -17.34 20.63 -43.87
CA ARG A 425 -18.35 19.87 -43.10
C ARG A 425 -19.16 18.98 -44.04
N GLU A 426 -19.35 17.72 -43.67
CA GLU A 426 -20.32 16.81 -44.27
C GLU A 426 -21.77 17.18 -43.88
N PRO A 427 -22.75 17.04 -44.78
CA PRO A 427 -24.16 17.12 -44.43
C PRO A 427 -24.67 15.79 -43.85
N ARG A 428 -25.32 15.91 -42.69
CA ARG A 428 -26.15 14.88 -42.04
C ARG A 428 -27.35 14.52 -42.93
N GLY A 429 -27.54 13.23 -43.18
CA GLY A 429 -28.76 12.70 -43.81
C GLY A 429 -29.11 11.34 -43.24
N GLY A 430 -29.94 11.32 -42.20
CA GLY A 430 -30.61 10.12 -41.71
C GLY A 430 -32.11 10.28 -41.94
N THR A 431 -32.70 9.39 -42.75
CA THR A 431 -34.14 9.28 -42.96
C THR A 431 -34.64 8.04 -42.20
N PRO A 432 -35.73 8.11 -41.41
CA PRO A 432 -36.32 6.95 -40.76
C PRO A 432 -37.44 6.34 -41.62
N SER A 433 -37.41 5.03 -41.83
CA SER A 433 -38.53 4.24 -42.39
C SER A 433 -38.72 3.01 -41.50
N LYS A 434 -39.67 3.06 -40.56
CA LYS A 434 -41.05 2.53 -40.63
C LYS A 434 -41.15 1.00 -40.62
N GLN A 435 -41.80 0.55 -39.54
CA GLN A 435 -42.38 -0.77 -39.30
C GLN A 435 -43.31 -1.26 -40.42
N LYS A 436 -43.28 -2.58 -40.62
CA LYS A 436 -44.35 -3.57 -40.88
C LYS A 436 -43.61 -4.83 -41.38
N ARG A 437 -43.89 -6.06 -40.97
CA ARG A 437 -45.04 -6.66 -40.31
C ARG A 437 -44.57 -7.99 -39.71
#